data_AF-X1R1R4-F1
#
_entry.id   AF-X1R1R4-F1
#
_cell.length_a   1.000
_cell.length_b   1.000
_cell.length_c   1.000
_cell.angle_alpha   90.00
_cell.angle_beta   90.00
_cell.angle_gamma   90.00
#
_symmetry.space_group_name_H-M   'P 1'
#
loop_
_entity.id
_entity.type
_entity.pdbx_description
1 polymer ?
#
loop_
_entity_poly.entity_id
_entity_poly.type
_entity_poly.pdbx_seq_one_letter_code
_entity_poly.pdbx_strand_id
1 'polypeptide(L)'
;MRIGIFTVTYLDMELEEVCKMASGLGYESVELPAFSNNPHLDIDIIIKDDNAKKLKKMINNYGMIISALSNHTESQLILGPYGKDTDDIYKGSKEEKIKFGMKRMIKTAQAANVLEVPVVCGFVGCENFGRFFPFPYSKGWSDMEKEFVERWGVVLDKFAEYGVKFAHEPHPNQLIYDID
;
A
#
# COMPACT_ATOMS: atom_id res chain seq x y z
N MET A 1 -19.11 8.91 13.05
CA MET A 1 -18.13 8.54 12.01
C MET A 1 -16.77 8.68 12.66
N ARG A 2 -15.92 7.65 12.61
CA ARG A 2 -14.55 7.75 13.14
C ARG A 2 -13.70 8.52 12.15
N ILE A 3 -12.88 9.46 12.64
CA ILE A 3 -11.95 10.21 11.80
C ILE A 3 -10.53 9.72 12.10
N GLY A 4 -9.81 9.36 11.04
CA GLY A 4 -8.44 8.86 11.12
C GLY A 4 -7.41 9.82 10.53
N ILE A 5 -6.16 9.59 10.86
CA ILE A 5 -5.00 10.28 10.27
C ILE A 5 -4.10 9.27 9.56
N PHE A 6 -3.65 9.60 8.35
CA PHE A 6 -2.65 8.80 7.65
C PHE A 6 -1.26 9.21 8.11
N THR A 7 -0.55 8.31 8.79
CA THR A 7 0.69 8.68 9.49
C THR A 7 1.86 8.91 8.54
N VAL A 8 1.75 8.62 7.24
CA VAL A 8 2.81 8.90 6.26
C VAL A 8 3.17 10.38 6.15
N THR A 9 2.30 11.30 6.58
CA THR A 9 2.60 12.73 6.58
C THR A 9 3.48 13.17 7.76
N TYR A 10 3.91 12.22 8.61
CA TYR A 10 4.69 12.43 9.84
C TYR A 10 5.86 11.45 9.98
N LEU A 11 6.51 11.05 8.87
CA LEU A 11 7.63 10.08 8.90
C LEU A 11 8.90 10.63 9.58
N ASP A 12 8.91 11.91 9.95
CA ASP A 12 9.95 12.55 10.74
C ASP A 12 9.74 12.36 12.26
N MET A 13 8.63 11.75 12.68
CA MET A 13 8.28 11.50 14.07
C MET A 13 8.21 10.00 14.38
N GLU A 14 8.37 9.63 15.65
CA GLU A 14 8.09 8.27 16.10
C GLU A 14 6.57 8.03 16.13
N LEU A 15 6.12 6.82 15.80
CA LEU A 15 4.68 6.51 15.70
C LEU A 15 3.92 6.82 17.01
N GLU A 16 4.54 6.58 18.16
CA GLU A 16 3.93 6.86 19.46
C GLU A 16 3.69 8.37 19.67
N GLU A 17 4.61 9.22 19.20
CA GLU A 17 4.45 10.68 19.26
C GLU A 17 3.31 11.15 18.34
N VAL A 18 3.19 10.54 17.15
CA VAL A 18 2.07 10.79 16.23
C VAL A 18 0.74 10.38 16.88
N CYS A 19 0.67 9.21 17.54
CA CYS A 19 -0.55 8.76 18.22
C CYS A 19 -0.94 9.69 19.39
N LYS A 20 0.05 10.16 20.17
CA LYS A 20 -0.18 11.12 21.24
C LYS A 20 -0.70 12.46 20.72
N MET A 21 -0.12 12.96 19.64
CA MET A 21 -0.59 14.20 18.98
C MET A 21 -2.01 14.02 18.44
N ALA A 22 -2.23 12.97 17.66
CA ALA A 22 -3.49 12.72 16.97
C ALA A 22 -4.65 12.51 17.96
N SER A 23 -4.44 11.74 19.01
CA SER A 23 -5.45 11.56 20.08
C SER A 23 -5.77 12.88 20.79
N GLY A 24 -4.77 13.74 21.06
CA GLY A 24 -4.97 15.07 21.63
C GLY A 24 -5.77 16.03 20.74
N LEU A 25 -5.80 15.79 19.43
CA LEU A 25 -6.59 16.55 18.45
C LEU A 25 -7.98 15.94 18.19
N GLY A 26 -8.29 14.79 18.79
CA GLY A 26 -9.58 14.11 18.64
C GLY A 26 -9.67 13.10 17.49
N TYR A 27 -8.55 12.71 16.88
CA TYR A 27 -8.53 11.58 15.95
C TYR A 27 -8.77 10.25 16.69
N GLU A 28 -9.52 9.35 16.06
CA GLU A 28 -9.94 8.07 16.64
C GLU A 28 -9.24 6.86 15.99
N SER A 29 -8.53 7.08 14.88
CA SER A 29 -7.78 6.01 14.21
C SER A 29 -6.54 6.50 13.49
N VAL A 30 -5.65 5.56 13.20
CA VAL A 30 -4.48 5.75 12.33
C VAL A 30 -4.58 4.86 11.11
N GLU A 31 -4.13 5.35 9.98
CA GLU A 31 -3.74 4.56 8.81
C GLU A 31 -2.20 4.51 8.79
N LEU A 32 -1.63 3.30 8.65
CA LEU A 32 -0.18 3.11 8.76
C LEU A 32 0.45 2.84 7.39
N PRO A 33 1.55 3.53 7.03
CA PRO A 33 2.33 3.17 5.84
C PRO A 33 2.97 1.79 6.03
N ALA A 34 3.05 1.00 4.96
CA ALA A 34 3.55 -0.38 4.99
C ALA A 34 4.69 -0.64 3.98
N PHE A 35 5.20 0.42 3.33
CA PHE A 35 6.36 0.32 2.44
C PHE A 35 7.66 0.15 3.24
N SER A 36 8.69 -0.45 2.65
CA SER A 36 9.96 -0.71 3.35
C SER A 36 10.62 0.58 3.87
N ASN A 37 11.32 0.48 5.01
CA ASN A 37 12.11 1.56 5.62
C ASN A 37 11.33 2.78 6.13
N ASN A 38 10.00 2.69 6.29
CA ASN A 38 9.25 3.69 7.05
C ASN A 38 9.40 3.43 8.57
N PRO A 39 9.40 4.48 9.42
CA PRO A 39 9.57 4.33 10.87
C PRO A 39 8.32 3.84 11.62
N HIS A 40 7.15 3.80 10.98
CA HIS A 40 5.89 3.51 11.67
C HIS A 40 5.52 2.03 11.68
N LEU A 41 5.86 1.28 10.63
CA LEU A 41 5.52 -0.13 10.52
C LEU A 41 6.48 -0.88 9.61
N ASP A 42 7.21 -1.82 10.21
CA ASP A 42 7.95 -2.85 9.48
C ASP A 42 7.10 -4.12 9.36
N ILE A 43 6.61 -4.40 8.14
CA ILE A 43 5.76 -5.58 7.89
C ILE A 43 6.51 -6.92 7.95
N ASP A 44 7.84 -6.93 7.81
CA ASP A 44 8.65 -8.14 7.97
C ASP A 44 8.82 -8.52 9.45
N ILE A 45 8.72 -7.54 10.34
CA ILE A 45 8.76 -7.71 11.80
C ILE A 45 7.36 -7.98 12.35
N ILE A 46 6.33 -7.26 11.88
CA ILE A 46 4.99 -7.32 12.48
C ILE A 46 4.31 -8.69 12.34
N ILE A 47 4.64 -9.43 11.26
CA ILE A 47 4.13 -10.78 10.99
C ILE A 47 4.73 -11.86 11.88
N LYS A 48 5.67 -11.51 12.77
CA LYS A 48 6.37 -12.44 13.66
C LYS A 48 5.92 -12.23 15.12
N ASP A 49 5.90 -13.34 15.85
CA ASP A 49 5.69 -13.38 17.30
C ASP A 49 4.47 -12.55 17.77
N ASP A 50 4.61 -11.85 18.89
CA ASP A 50 3.58 -10.98 19.47
C ASP A 50 3.70 -9.50 19.03
N ASN A 51 4.45 -9.20 17.97
CA ASN A 51 4.69 -7.81 17.56
C ASN A 51 3.40 -7.08 17.16
N ALA A 52 2.49 -7.75 16.44
CA ALA A 52 1.17 -7.23 16.12
C ALA A 52 0.36 -6.86 17.38
N LYS A 53 0.41 -7.72 18.43
CA LYS A 53 -0.29 -7.44 19.70
C LYS A 53 0.31 -6.24 20.43
N LYS A 54 1.64 -6.13 20.46
CA LYS A 54 2.34 -5.00 21.08
C LYS A 54 2.00 -3.68 20.40
N LEU A 55 2.04 -3.64 19.06
CA LEU A 55 1.69 -2.45 18.29
C LEU A 55 0.23 -2.03 18.54
N LYS A 56 -0.72 -2.97 18.42
CA LYS A 56 -2.14 -2.71 18.72
C LYS A 56 -2.33 -2.18 20.14
N LYS A 57 -1.66 -2.76 21.13
CA LYS A 57 -1.74 -2.30 22.52
C LYS A 57 -1.25 -0.87 22.67
N MET A 58 -0.13 -0.52 22.05
CA MET A 58 0.41 0.86 22.09
C MET A 58 -0.62 1.85 21.52
N ILE A 59 -1.15 1.58 20.33
CA ILE A 59 -2.13 2.47 19.69
C ILE A 59 -3.43 2.56 20.51
N ASN A 60 -3.91 1.43 21.05
CA ASN A 60 -5.09 1.38 21.93
C ASN A 60 -4.91 2.16 23.24
N ASN A 61 -3.69 2.29 23.77
CA ASN A 61 -3.44 3.10 24.98
C ASN A 61 -3.72 4.59 24.76
N TYR A 62 -3.73 5.04 23.50
CA TYR A 62 -4.13 6.41 23.11
C TYR A 62 -5.62 6.49 22.71
N GLY A 63 -6.40 5.42 22.94
CA GLY A 63 -7.81 5.35 22.56
C GLY A 63 -8.05 5.25 21.04
N MET A 64 -7.00 4.96 20.27
CA MET A 64 -7.05 4.90 18.81
C MET A 64 -7.08 3.44 18.33
N ILE A 65 -7.49 3.23 17.08
CA ILE A 65 -7.38 1.93 16.38
C ILE A 65 -6.55 2.05 15.09
N ILE A 66 -6.06 0.92 14.56
CA ILE A 66 -5.54 0.87 13.19
C ILE A 66 -6.72 0.67 12.24
N SER A 67 -6.96 1.65 11.36
CA SER A 67 -8.07 1.64 10.40
C SER A 67 -7.73 0.96 9.07
N ALA A 68 -6.50 1.16 8.60
CA ALA A 68 -6.00 0.64 7.33
C ALA A 68 -4.46 0.54 7.37
N LEU A 69 -3.91 -0.31 6.52
CA LEU A 69 -2.50 -0.23 6.10
C LEU A 69 -2.43 0.36 4.70
N SER A 70 -1.32 0.99 4.34
CA SER A 70 -1.18 1.65 3.03
C SER A 70 0.19 1.39 2.40
N ASN A 71 0.20 0.85 1.18
CA ASN A 71 1.44 0.55 0.47
C ASN A 71 1.39 0.99 -0.99
N HIS A 72 1.22 2.30 -1.20
CA HIS A 72 1.24 2.93 -2.52
C HIS A 72 2.60 2.79 -3.20
N THR A 73 3.68 2.99 -2.44
CA THR A 73 5.06 3.00 -2.94
C THR A 73 5.43 1.69 -3.61
N GLU A 74 5.24 0.54 -2.95
CA GLU A 74 5.71 -0.74 -3.49
C GLU A 74 4.68 -1.39 -4.43
N SER A 75 3.38 -1.08 -4.26
CA SER A 75 2.34 -1.54 -5.19
C SER A 75 2.46 -0.92 -6.58
N GLN A 76 2.96 0.32 -6.69
CA GLN A 76 3.25 0.98 -7.96
C GLN A 76 4.09 0.10 -8.90
N LEU A 77 5.04 -0.65 -8.35
CA LEU A 77 5.96 -1.50 -9.12
C LEU A 77 5.28 -2.67 -9.84
N ILE A 78 4.03 -3.02 -9.52
CA ILE A 78 3.35 -4.17 -10.12
C ILE A 78 3.03 -3.89 -11.60
N LEU A 79 2.54 -2.70 -11.93
CA LEU A 79 2.36 -2.23 -13.31
C LEU A 79 3.40 -1.20 -13.77
N GLY A 80 4.22 -0.69 -12.85
CA GLY A 80 5.32 0.21 -13.16
C GLY A 80 4.97 1.68 -12.93
N PRO A 81 5.83 2.61 -13.43
CA PRO A 81 6.86 2.38 -14.44
C PRO A 81 8.10 1.62 -13.93
N TYR A 82 8.93 1.13 -14.85
CA TYR A 82 10.08 0.27 -14.54
C TYR A 82 11.45 0.95 -14.71
N GLY A 83 11.47 2.21 -15.13
CA GLY A 83 12.69 2.99 -15.30
C GLY A 83 13.20 3.63 -14.00
N LYS A 84 14.09 4.60 -14.16
CA LYS A 84 14.71 5.38 -13.06
C LYS A 84 13.71 5.99 -12.08
N ASP A 85 12.48 6.26 -12.54
CA ASP A 85 11.42 6.90 -11.75
C ASP A 85 10.96 6.04 -10.57
N THR A 86 11.29 4.74 -10.57
CA THR A 86 10.98 3.81 -9.47
C THR A 86 12.22 3.12 -8.89
N ASP A 87 13.43 3.53 -9.27
CA ASP A 87 14.67 2.91 -8.76
C ASP A 87 14.91 3.18 -7.27
N ASP A 88 14.41 4.31 -6.75
CA ASP A 88 14.47 4.63 -5.30
C ASP A 88 13.57 3.71 -4.47
N ILE A 89 12.58 3.08 -5.08
CA ILE A 89 11.71 2.07 -4.43
C ILE A 89 12.41 0.71 -4.47
N TYR A 90 12.83 0.29 -5.65
CA TYR A 90 13.58 -0.94 -5.86
C TYR A 90 14.37 -0.86 -7.16
N LYS A 91 15.70 -0.92 -7.08
CA LYS A 91 16.58 -0.90 -8.25
C LYS A 91 16.81 -2.31 -8.80
N GLY A 92 16.40 -2.55 -10.04
CA GLY A 92 16.50 -3.86 -10.71
C GLY A 92 15.85 -3.86 -12.09
N SER A 93 15.78 -5.03 -12.74
CA SER A 93 15.06 -5.19 -14.00
C SER A 93 13.54 -5.01 -13.82
N LYS A 94 12.81 -4.90 -14.95
CA LYS A 94 11.34 -4.90 -14.96
C LYS A 94 10.78 -6.10 -14.20
N GLU A 95 11.30 -7.29 -14.46
CA GLU A 95 10.85 -8.55 -13.86
C GLU A 95 11.13 -8.58 -12.34
N GLU A 96 12.28 -8.07 -11.91
CA GLU A 96 12.64 -8.00 -10.49
C GLU A 96 11.74 -7.02 -9.74
N LYS A 97 11.46 -5.85 -10.32
CA LYS A 97 10.53 -4.84 -9.77
C LYS A 97 9.11 -5.40 -9.62
N ILE A 98 8.58 -6.04 -10.67
CA ILE A 98 7.24 -6.65 -10.63
C ILE A 98 7.17 -7.70 -9.51
N LYS A 99 8.15 -8.62 -9.47
CA LYS A 99 8.19 -9.68 -8.46
C LYS A 99 8.31 -9.11 -7.05
N PHE A 100 9.10 -8.06 -6.86
CA PHE A 100 9.23 -7.37 -5.59
C PHE A 100 7.90 -6.73 -5.17
N GLY A 101 7.26 -5.93 -6.03
CA GLY A 101 5.97 -5.28 -5.74
C GLY A 101 4.88 -6.29 -5.37
N MET A 102 4.73 -7.37 -6.15
CA MET A 102 3.77 -8.44 -5.86
C MET A 102 4.05 -9.10 -4.49
N LYS A 103 5.32 -9.43 -4.21
CA LYS A 103 5.73 -10.03 -2.92
C LYS A 103 5.42 -9.09 -1.75
N ARG A 104 5.68 -7.79 -1.89
CA ARG A 104 5.44 -6.78 -0.85
C ARG A 104 3.94 -6.60 -0.60
N MET A 105 3.11 -6.57 -1.63
CA MET A 105 1.66 -6.47 -1.46
C MET A 105 1.05 -7.70 -0.79
N ILE A 106 1.49 -8.91 -1.17
CA ILE A 106 1.06 -10.16 -0.50
C ILE A 106 1.46 -10.12 0.99
N LYS A 107 2.68 -9.66 1.30
CA LYS A 107 3.12 -9.52 2.70
C LYS A 107 2.35 -8.43 3.44
N THR A 108 1.95 -7.37 2.76
CA THR A 108 1.12 -6.31 3.35
C THR A 108 -0.27 -6.85 3.71
N ALA A 109 -0.87 -7.70 2.88
CA ALA A 109 -2.11 -8.41 3.22
C ALA A 109 -1.93 -9.33 4.44
N GLN A 110 -0.82 -10.07 4.51
CA GLN A 110 -0.50 -10.88 5.69
C GLN A 110 -0.34 -10.03 6.96
N ALA A 111 0.34 -8.88 6.86
CA ALA A 111 0.51 -7.92 7.95
C ALA A 111 -0.83 -7.35 8.43
N ALA A 112 -1.71 -6.98 7.50
CA ALA A 112 -3.07 -6.54 7.82
C ALA A 112 -3.86 -7.64 8.53
N ASN A 113 -3.77 -8.89 8.07
CA ASN A 113 -4.43 -10.04 8.71
C ASN A 113 -3.98 -10.26 10.17
N VAL A 114 -2.68 -10.29 10.45
CA VAL A 114 -2.19 -10.48 11.84
C VAL A 114 -2.50 -9.28 12.74
N LEU A 115 -2.63 -8.09 12.16
CA LEU A 115 -3.10 -6.88 12.85
C LEU A 115 -4.62 -6.81 12.95
N GLU A 116 -5.36 -7.76 12.36
CA GLU A 116 -6.84 -7.73 12.28
C GLU A 116 -7.38 -6.44 11.64
N VAL A 117 -6.64 -5.90 10.67
CA VAL A 117 -7.00 -4.71 9.90
C VAL A 117 -7.68 -5.16 8.59
N PRO A 118 -8.88 -4.66 8.27
CA PRO A 118 -9.70 -5.26 7.22
C PRO A 118 -9.30 -4.83 5.79
N VAL A 119 -8.46 -3.81 5.65
CA VAL A 119 -8.18 -3.17 4.36
C VAL A 119 -6.73 -2.72 4.25
N VAL A 120 -6.19 -2.87 3.03
CA VAL A 120 -4.93 -2.25 2.60
C VAL A 120 -5.23 -1.32 1.45
N CYS A 121 -4.84 -0.06 1.57
CA CYS A 121 -4.90 0.92 0.49
C CYS A 121 -3.62 0.85 -0.36
N GLY A 122 -3.73 1.20 -1.63
CA GLY A 122 -2.57 1.32 -2.49
C GLY A 122 -2.91 1.69 -3.92
N PHE A 123 -1.87 1.67 -4.74
CA PHE A 123 -1.95 1.94 -6.17
C PHE A 123 -1.89 0.64 -6.97
N VAL A 124 -2.32 0.67 -8.22
CA VAL A 124 -2.19 -0.47 -9.14
C VAL A 124 -0.97 -0.38 -10.04
N GLY A 125 -0.44 0.83 -10.22
CA GLY A 125 0.65 1.20 -11.11
C GLY A 125 0.18 1.59 -12.51
N CYS A 126 1.10 2.14 -13.30
CA CYS A 126 0.92 2.44 -14.72
C CYS A 126 2.28 2.50 -15.41
N GLU A 127 2.50 1.66 -16.42
CA GLU A 127 3.80 1.60 -17.10
C GLU A 127 4.14 2.91 -17.83
N ASN A 128 3.13 3.56 -18.42
CA ASN A 128 3.30 4.78 -19.20
C ASN A 128 1.99 5.56 -19.31
N PHE A 129 1.82 6.58 -18.48
CA PHE A 129 0.65 7.46 -18.51
C PHE A 129 0.55 8.31 -19.79
N GLY A 130 1.65 8.47 -20.53
CA GLY A 130 1.64 9.14 -21.85
C GLY A 130 0.75 8.45 -22.89
N ARG A 131 0.33 7.19 -22.63
CA ARG A 131 -0.67 6.48 -23.42
C ARG A 131 -2.06 7.12 -23.36
N PHE A 132 -2.31 8.10 -22.47
CA PHE A 132 -3.53 8.91 -22.49
C PHE A 132 -3.81 9.49 -23.88
N PHE A 133 -2.74 9.86 -24.61
CA PHE A 133 -2.84 10.12 -26.04
C PHE A 133 -2.68 8.80 -26.82
N PRO A 134 -3.71 8.31 -27.54
CA PRO A 134 -3.71 6.97 -28.14
C PRO A 134 -2.90 6.87 -29.45
N PHE A 135 -1.92 7.75 -29.65
CA PHE A 135 -1.04 7.78 -30.81
C PHE A 135 0.43 7.81 -30.35
N PRO A 136 1.34 7.05 -30.98
CA PRO A 136 1.13 6.23 -32.18
C PRO A 136 0.51 4.85 -31.92
N TYR A 137 0.32 4.46 -30.66
CA TYR A 137 -0.17 3.13 -30.29
C TYR A 137 -1.47 3.18 -29.47
N SER A 138 -2.60 2.93 -30.13
CA SER A 138 -3.93 3.05 -29.53
C SER A 138 -4.33 1.90 -28.60
N LYS A 139 -3.60 0.77 -28.63
CA LYS A 139 -3.91 -0.42 -27.82
C LYS A 139 -3.19 -0.45 -26.47
N GLY A 140 -2.37 0.56 -26.17
CA GLY A 140 -1.50 0.57 -24.99
C GLY A 140 -2.25 0.41 -23.66
N TRP A 141 -3.47 0.93 -23.54
CA TRP A 141 -4.31 0.73 -22.34
C TRP A 141 -4.83 -0.70 -22.26
N SER A 142 -5.42 -1.24 -23.33
CA SER A 142 -5.95 -2.61 -23.37
C SER A 142 -4.90 -3.70 -23.12
N ASP A 143 -3.64 -3.46 -23.50
CA ASP A 143 -2.56 -4.39 -23.19
C ASP A 143 -2.18 -4.32 -21.70
N MET A 144 -2.20 -3.11 -21.11
CA MET A 144 -1.94 -2.93 -19.68
C MET A 144 -3.06 -3.51 -18.80
N GLU A 145 -4.31 -3.49 -19.25
CA GLU A 145 -5.43 -4.15 -18.57
C GLU A 145 -5.22 -5.68 -18.48
N LYS A 146 -4.67 -6.30 -19.53
CA LYS A 146 -4.31 -7.73 -19.47
C LYS A 146 -3.20 -7.98 -18.47
N GLU A 147 -2.14 -7.16 -18.50
CA GLU A 147 -1.05 -7.23 -17.52
C GLU A 147 -1.55 -7.00 -16.09
N PHE A 148 -2.53 -6.12 -15.89
CA PHE A 148 -3.20 -5.89 -14.61
C PHE A 148 -3.87 -7.15 -14.12
N VAL A 149 -4.73 -7.77 -14.93
CA VAL A 149 -5.44 -9.01 -14.54
C VAL A 149 -4.43 -10.12 -14.20
N GLU A 150 -3.39 -10.30 -15.02
CA GLU A 150 -2.38 -11.35 -14.80
C GLU A 150 -1.59 -11.16 -13.51
N ARG A 151 -1.20 -9.92 -13.18
CA ARG A 151 -0.34 -9.64 -12.02
C ARG A 151 -1.14 -9.40 -10.75
N TRP A 152 -2.13 -8.51 -10.81
CA TRP A 152 -2.98 -8.20 -9.67
C TRP A 152 -3.93 -9.34 -9.33
N GLY A 153 -4.36 -10.18 -10.28
CA GLY A 153 -5.15 -11.37 -9.99
C GLY A 153 -4.47 -12.27 -8.94
N VAL A 154 -3.19 -12.58 -9.14
CA VAL A 154 -2.39 -13.38 -8.20
C VAL A 154 -2.26 -12.71 -6.82
N VAL A 155 -2.09 -11.39 -6.80
CA VAL A 155 -2.02 -10.63 -5.53
C VAL A 155 -3.37 -10.66 -4.82
N LEU A 156 -4.46 -10.37 -5.53
CA LEU A 156 -5.81 -10.29 -4.99
C LEU A 156 -6.33 -11.65 -4.50
N ASP A 157 -5.91 -12.76 -5.12
CA ASP A 157 -6.17 -14.11 -4.61
C ASP A 157 -5.59 -14.29 -3.20
N LYS A 158 -4.37 -13.78 -2.94
CA LYS A 158 -3.78 -13.80 -1.59
C LYS A 158 -4.47 -12.86 -0.62
N PHE A 159 -4.93 -11.69 -1.07
CA PHE A 159 -5.78 -10.82 -0.26
C PHE A 159 -7.05 -11.55 0.20
N ALA A 160 -7.71 -12.28 -0.71
CA ALA A 160 -8.88 -13.09 -0.39
C ALA A 160 -8.56 -14.22 0.60
N GLU A 161 -7.44 -14.94 0.42
CA GLU A 161 -6.98 -15.96 1.37
C GLU A 161 -6.76 -15.40 2.79
N TYR A 162 -6.23 -14.17 2.90
CA TYR A 162 -6.02 -13.49 4.17
C TYR A 162 -7.28 -12.79 4.73
N GLY A 163 -8.40 -12.79 3.99
CA GLY A 163 -9.62 -12.10 4.40
C GLY A 163 -9.46 -10.58 4.48
N VAL A 164 -8.56 -10.01 3.68
CA VAL A 164 -8.25 -8.57 3.65
C VAL A 164 -8.70 -7.98 2.32
N LYS A 165 -9.29 -6.79 2.33
CA LYS A 165 -9.67 -6.08 1.11
C LYS A 165 -8.51 -5.24 0.60
N PHE A 166 -8.34 -5.19 -0.71
CA PHE A 166 -7.52 -4.16 -1.34
C PHE A 166 -8.42 -2.98 -1.72
N ALA A 167 -8.07 -1.79 -1.24
CA ALA A 167 -8.70 -0.54 -1.62
C ALA A 167 -7.76 0.20 -2.57
N HIS A 168 -7.98 0.01 -3.87
CA HIS A 168 -7.30 0.83 -4.87
C HIS A 168 -7.70 2.30 -4.69
N GLU A 169 -6.72 3.19 -4.74
CA GLU A 169 -6.92 4.64 -4.76
C GLU A 169 -6.83 5.14 -6.21
N PRO A 170 -7.97 5.49 -6.86
CA PRO A 170 -7.95 6.14 -8.16
C PRO A 170 -7.15 7.44 -8.07
N HIS A 171 -6.06 7.52 -8.84
CA HIS A 171 -5.10 8.60 -8.74
C HIS A 171 -4.44 8.84 -10.11
N PRO A 172 -3.98 10.07 -10.43
CA PRO A 172 -3.12 10.30 -11.57
C PRO A 172 -1.92 9.33 -11.63
N ASN A 173 -1.50 8.97 -12.85
CA ASN A 173 -0.44 7.98 -13.11
C ASN A 173 -0.75 6.54 -12.64
N GLN A 174 -2.03 6.20 -12.54
CA GLN A 174 -2.51 4.83 -12.31
C GLN A 174 -3.24 4.31 -13.55
N LEU A 175 -3.29 2.98 -13.72
CA LEU A 175 -4.14 2.36 -14.74
C LEU A 175 -5.61 2.77 -14.55
N ILE A 176 -6.07 2.72 -13.30
CA ILE A 176 -7.41 3.14 -12.88
C ILE A 176 -7.25 4.52 -12.23
N TYR A 177 -7.38 5.58 -13.02
CA TYR A 177 -7.20 6.97 -12.57
C TYR A 177 -8.50 7.76 -12.49
N ASP A 178 -9.59 7.24 -13.07
CA ASP A 178 -10.92 7.84 -13.11
C ASP A 178 -11.97 6.80 -12.66
N ILE A 179 -13.15 7.29 -12.29
CA ILE A 179 -14.28 6.51 -11.77
C ILE A 179 -15.44 6.37 -12.76
N ASP A 180 -15.35 7.06 -13.90
CA ASP A 180 -16.34 7.01 -14.99
C ASP A 180 -16.18 5.78 -15.90
#